data_AF-A0A6C1BU16-F1
#
_entry.id   AF-A0A6C1BU16-F1
#
_cell.length_a   1.000
_cell.length_b   1.000
_cell.length_c   1.000
_cell.angle_alpha   90.00
_cell.angle_beta   90.00
_cell.angle_gamma   90.00
#
_symmetry.space_group_name_H-M   'P 1'
#
loop_
_entity.id
_entity.type
_entity.pdbx_description
1 polymer ?
#
loop_
_entity_poly.entity_id
_entity_poly.type
_entity_poly.pdbx_seq_one_letter_code
_entity_poly.pdbx_strand_id
1 'polypeptide(L)'
;MELGKRVLFSPNGLNYLDVMKKDKKAVAIEFEAILLKEIMKEAFRPMLEGKSFDTKLYYDTFLENVSRKLAEAGGIGIAKFMLDNLRDGKT
;
A
#
# COMPACT_ATOMS: atom_id res chain seq x y z
N MET A 1 -16.52 -48.98 0.37
CA MET A 1 -15.51 -48.02 -0.12
C MET A 1 -16.25 -46.85 -0.72
N GLU A 2 -16.41 -45.76 0.03
CA GLU A 2 -16.78 -44.46 -0.54
C GLU A 2 -15.62 -43.52 -0.28
N LEU A 3 -14.93 -43.15 -1.37
CA LEU A 3 -13.88 -42.15 -1.37
C LEU A 3 -14.52 -40.80 -1.07
N GLY A 4 -14.43 -40.38 0.19
CA GLY A 4 -14.86 -39.07 0.64
C GLY A 4 -14.20 -37.98 -0.18
N LYS A 5 -14.95 -37.40 -1.11
CA LYS A 5 -14.66 -36.10 -1.73
C LYS A 5 -14.71 -35.03 -0.64
N ARG A 6 -13.64 -34.90 0.14
CA ARG A 6 -13.32 -33.60 0.76
C ARG A 6 -12.63 -32.79 -0.31
N VAL A 7 -13.44 -32.14 -1.13
CA VAL A 7 -12.96 -30.99 -1.91
C VAL A 7 -12.49 -29.98 -0.88
N LEU A 8 -11.16 -29.86 -0.75
CA LEU A 8 -10.55 -28.74 -0.05
C LEU A 8 -10.84 -27.50 -0.90
N PHE A 9 -12.02 -26.92 -0.70
CA PHE A 9 -12.23 -25.52 -1.03
C PHE A 9 -11.36 -24.72 -0.05
N SER A 10 -10.08 -24.57 -0.38
CA SER A 10 -9.33 -23.45 0.14
C SER A 10 -10.00 -22.21 -0.45
N PRO A 11 -10.54 -21.27 0.34
CA PRO A 11 -11.04 -20.01 -0.19
C PRO A 11 -9.82 -19.13 -0.53
N ASN A 12 -8.91 -19.63 -1.35
CA ASN A 12 -7.80 -18.87 -1.92
C ASN A 12 -8.37 -18.07 -3.08
N GLY A 13 -9.04 -16.98 -2.73
CA GLY A 13 -9.70 -16.12 -3.70
C GLY A 13 -10.45 -14.95 -3.08
N LEU A 14 -10.10 -14.52 -1.87
CA LEU A 14 -10.40 -13.14 -1.49
C LEU A 14 -9.44 -12.26 -2.31
N ASN A 15 -9.90 -11.86 -3.49
CA ASN A 15 -9.25 -10.83 -4.30
C ASN A 15 -8.89 -9.67 -3.36
N TYR A 16 -7.63 -9.27 -3.37
CA TYR A 16 -7.14 -8.06 -2.70
C TYR A 16 -8.10 -6.87 -2.87
N LEU A 17 -8.70 -6.76 -4.06
CA LEU A 17 -9.70 -5.77 -4.43
C LEU A 17 -11.03 -5.87 -3.65
N ASP A 18 -11.48 -7.06 -3.28
CA ASP A 18 -12.73 -7.25 -2.52
C ASP A 18 -12.56 -6.95 -1.03
N VAL A 19 -11.34 -7.07 -0.50
CA VAL A 19 -10.98 -6.61 0.86
C VAL A 19 -10.86 -5.08 0.88
N MET A 20 -10.20 -4.49 -0.13
CA MET A 20 -9.97 -3.05 -0.26
C MET A 20 -11.25 -2.24 -0.53
N LYS A 21 -12.24 -2.80 -1.23
CA LYS A 21 -13.52 -2.13 -1.50
C LYS A 21 -14.30 -1.71 -0.24
N LYS A 22 -14.00 -2.30 0.93
CA LYS A 22 -14.74 -2.05 2.16
C LYS A 22 -14.16 -0.93 3.03
N ASP A 23 -12.90 -0.55 2.84
CA ASP A 23 -12.24 0.46 3.67
C ASP A 23 -11.57 1.56 2.82
N LYS A 24 -12.36 2.59 2.49
CA LYS A 24 -11.89 3.79 1.78
C LYS A 24 -10.73 4.47 2.50
N LYS A 25 -10.66 4.37 3.84
CA LYS A 25 -9.60 4.98 4.66
C LYS A 25 -8.30 4.21 4.52
N ALA A 26 -8.34 2.88 4.57
CA ALA A 26 -7.17 2.05 4.32
C ALA A 26 -6.58 2.31 2.92
N VAL A 27 -7.43 2.37 1.89
CA VAL A 27 -7.02 2.68 0.52
C VAL A 27 -6.37 4.06 0.42
N ALA A 28 -6.97 5.07 1.05
CA ALA A 28 -6.44 6.43 1.02
C ALA A 28 -5.07 6.55 1.72
N ILE A 29 -4.88 5.86 2.85
CA ILE A 29 -3.61 5.79 3.57
C ILE A 29 -2.54 5.05 2.73
N GLU A 30 -2.90 3.94 2.09
CA GLU A 30 -1.96 3.18 1.26
C GLU A 30 -1.51 3.99 0.03
N PHE A 31 -2.44 4.70 -0.60
CA PHE A 31 -2.10 5.61 -1.69
C PHE A 31 -1.13 6.71 -1.24
N GLU A 32 -1.37 7.34 -0.09
CA GLU A 32 -0.48 8.35 0.46
C GLU A 32 0.91 7.77 0.79
N ALA A 33 0.97 6.54 1.33
CA ALA A 33 2.23 5.84 1.59
C ALA A 33 3.03 5.58 0.31
N ILE A 34 2.36 5.19 -0.79
CA ILE A 34 3.01 4.96 -2.09
C ILE A 34 3.55 6.29 -2.63
N LEU A 35 2.75 7.36 -2.58
CA LEU A 35 3.18 8.66 -3.07
C LEU A 35 4.39 9.19 -2.28
N LEU A 36 4.36 9.08 -0.95
CA LEU A 36 5.48 9.46 -0.09
C LEU A 36 6.73 8.64 -0.41
N LYS A 37 6.59 7.33 -0.66
CA LYS A 37 7.73 6.47 -1.08
C LYS A 37 8.37 7.01 -2.36
N GLU A 38 7.58 7.34 -3.38
CA GLU A 38 8.12 7.82 -4.65
C GLU A 38 8.77 9.20 -4.54
N ILE A 39 8.17 10.13 -3.78
CA ILE A 39 8.80 11.44 -3.49
C ILE A 39 10.16 11.24 -2.81
N MET A 40 10.23 10.37 -1.81
CA MET A 40 11.48 10.08 -1.12
C MET A 40 12.49 9.38 -2.02
N LYS A 41 12.06 8.45 -2.89
CA LYS A 41 12.95 7.79 -3.85
C LYS A 41 13.60 8.77 -4.81
N GLU A 42 12.84 9.74 -5.33
CA GLU A 42 13.41 10.80 -6.16
C GLU A 42 14.40 11.68 -5.38
N ALA A 43 14.07 12.05 -4.13
CA ALA A 43 14.98 12.81 -3.28
C ALA A 43 16.29 12.06 -2.95
N PHE A 44 16.23 10.74 -2.77
CA PHE A 44 17.38 9.89 -2.46
C PHE A 44 18.14 9.40 -3.70
N ARG A 45 17.62 9.62 -4.91
CA ARG A 45 18.24 9.16 -6.17
C ARG A 45 19.73 9.55 -6.28
N PRO A 46 20.15 10.80 -6.00
CA PRO A 46 21.57 11.18 -6.10
C PRO A 46 22.47 10.43 -5.11
N MET A 47 21.94 10.10 -3.92
CA MET A 47 22.68 9.38 -2.88
C MET A 47 22.88 7.90 -3.22
N LEU A 48 21.93 7.33 -3.98
CA LEU A 48 21.93 5.93 -4.39
C LEU A 48 22.63 5.71 -5.74
N GLU A 49 23.04 6.78 -6.41
CA GLU A 49 23.80 6.70 -7.65
C GLU A 49 25.16 6.02 -7.41
N GLY A 50 25.52 5.09 -8.29
CA GLY A 50 26.75 4.29 -8.15
C GLY A 50 26.77 3.27 -6.99
N LYS A 51 25.71 3.15 -6.18
CA LYS A 51 25.61 2.12 -5.12
C LYS A 51 25.26 0.74 -5.69
N SER A 52 25.65 -0.31 -4.95
CA SER A 52 25.32 -1.70 -5.29
C SER A 52 23.81 -1.96 -5.26
N PHE A 53 23.39 -3.02 -5.96
CA PHE A 53 21.99 -3.46 -5.98
C PHE A 53 21.45 -3.72 -4.55
N ASP A 54 22.21 -4.42 -3.72
CA ASP A 54 21.81 -4.73 -2.34
C ASP A 54 21.59 -3.46 -1.50
N THR A 55 22.45 -2.45 -1.71
CA THR A 55 22.28 -1.16 -1.04
C THR A 55 20.98 -0.49 -1.49
N LYS A 56 20.69 -0.48 -2.79
CA LYS A 56 19.46 0.10 -3.33
C LYS A 56 18.22 -0.63 -2.80
N LEU A 57 18.27 -1.96 -2.71
CA LEU A 57 17.18 -2.77 -2.18
C LEU A 57 16.92 -2.49 -0.69
N TYR A 58 17.99 -2.35 0.10
CA TYR A 58 17.89 -1.96 1.51
C TYR A 58 17.21 -0.60 1.66
N TYR A 59 17.65 0.40 0.87
CA TYR A 59 17.04 1.73 0.91
C TYR A 59 15.59 1.71 0.43
N ASP A 60 15.25 0.94 -0.61
CA ASP A 60 13.85 0.83 -1.05
C ASP A 60 12.94 0.25 0.05
N THR A 61 13.42 -0.77 0.76
CA THR A 61 12.71 -1.37 1.90
C THR A 61 12.59 -0.39 3.08
N PHE A 62 13.66 0.35 3.36
CA PHE A 62 13.64 1.40 4.38
C PHE A 62 12.61 2.49 4.05
N LEU A 63 12.65 3.00 2.82
CA LEU A 63 11.74 4.05 2.34
C LEU A 63 10.29 3.58 2.38
N GLU A 64 10.00 2.33 2.04
CA GLU A 64 8.67 1.76 2.17
C GLU A 64 8.15 1.75 3.61
N ASN A 65 8.99 1.32 4.57
CA ASN A 65 8.58 1.28 5.97
C ASN A 65 8.36 2.68 6.52
N VAL A 66 9.23 3.63 6.18
CA VAL A 66 9.10 5.03 6.60
C VAL A 66 7.85 5.66 5.99
N SER A 67 7.62 5.48 4.68
CA SER A 67 6.46 6.09 4.00
C SER A 67 5.14 5.55 4.54
N ARG A 68 5.03 4.23 4.81
CA ARG A 68 3.87 3.64 5.47
C ARG A 68 3.64 4.23 6.86
N LYS A 69 4.68 4.32 7.69
CA LYS A 69 4.57 4.88 9.04
C LYS A 69 4.18 6.34 9.04
N LEU A 70 4.70 7.13 8.10
CA LEU A 70 4.31 8.53 7.94
C LEU A 70 2.84 8.66 7.53
N ALA A 71 2.39 7.88 6.54
CA ALA A 71 0.98 7.90 6.12
C ALA A 71 0.03 7.46 7.24
N GLU A 72 0.38 6.41 8.00
CA GLU A 72 -0.38 5.95 9.17
C GLU A 72 -0.49 7.04 10.27
N ALA A 73 0.57 7.85 10.45
CA ALA A 73 0.61 8.92 11.43
C ALA A 73 -0.13 10.21 10.98
N GLY A 74 -0.71 10.23 9.77
CA GLY A 74 -1.45 11.37 9.22
C GLY A 74 -0.77 12.05 8.03
N GLY A 75 0.45 11.62 7.66
CA GLY A 75 1.12 11.95 6.42
C GLY A 75 1.24 13.45 6.13
N ILE A 76 0.99 13.80 4.87
CA ILE A 76 0.91 15.16 4.33
C ILE A 76 -0.54 15.61 4.10
N GLY A 77 -1.51 14.82 4.55
CA GLY A 77 -2.94 15.14 4.50
C GLY A 77 -3.66 14.71 3.23
N ILE A 78 -3.02 13.91 2.36
CA ILE A 78 -3.63 13.46 1.10
C ILE A 78 -4.72 12.42 1.35
N ALA A 79 -4.51 11.48 2.29
CA ALA A 79 -5.54 10.51 2.65
C ALA A 79 -6.78 11.23 3.20
N LYS A 80 -6.58 12.23 4.04
CA LYS A 80 -7.66 13.07 4.58
C LYS A 80 -8.39 13.82 3.46
N PHE A 81 -7.66 14.48 2.55
CA PHE A 81 -8.25 15.18 1.42
C PHE A 81 -9.10 14.25 0.53
N MET A 82 -8.62 13.05 0.23
CA MET A 82 -9.39 12.08 -0.56
C MET A 82 -10.68 11.66 0.16
N LEU A 83 -10.61 11.38 1.46
CA LEU A 83 -11.78 11.00 2.24
C LEU A 83 -12.81 12.13 2.34
N ASP A 84 -12.35 13.37 2.53
CA ASP A 84 -13.22 14.55 2.62
C ASP A 84 -13.92 14.87 1.28
N ASN A 85 -13.30 14.50 0.14
CA ASN A 85 -13.81 14.79 -1.21
C ASN A 85 -14.46 13.59 -1.92
N LEU A 86 -14.39 12.39 -1.34
CA LEU A 86 -15.18 11.24 -1.77
C LEU A 86 -16.65 11.48 -1.35
N ARG A 87 -17.36 12.32 -2.10
CA ARG A 87 -18.82 12.45 -2.00
C ARG A 87 -19.40 11.03 -2.13
N ASP A 88 -20.05 10.54 -1.08
CA ASP A 88 -20.94 9.40 -1.24
C ASP A 88 -21.95 9.80 -2.30
N GLY A 89 -21.91 9.12 -3.45
CA GLY A 89 -22.81 9.35 -4.57
C GLY A 89 -24.26 9.07 -4.16
N LYS A 90 -24.88 10.03 -3.50
CA LYS A 90 -26.33 10.18 -3.38
C LYS A 90 -26.72 11.45 -4.13
N THR A 91 -26.82 11.29 -5.44
CA THR A 91 -27.73 12.04 -6.32
C THR A 91 -28.50 11.01 -7.10
#